data_AF-A0A975IQQ5-F1
#
_entry.id   AF-A0A975IQQ5-F1
#
_cell.length_a   1.000
_cell.length_b   1.000
_cell.length_c   1.000
_cell.angle_alpha   90.00
_cell.angle_beta   90.00
_cell.angle_gamma   90.00
#
_symmetry.space_group_name_H-M   'P 1'
#
loop_
_entity.id
_entity.type
_entity.pdbx_description
1 polymer ?
#
loop_
_entity_poly.entity_id
_entity_poly.type
_entity_poly.pdbx_seq_one_letter_code
_entity_poly.pdbx_strand_id
1 'polypeptide(L)'
;MQLSPSDKKQLESKGISEAELSNQLKTFEIGIPFVKILDYAQLGKGIKKLSDEDKKHYKNTYETSQVEVVKFIPASGADQECFAFCINFLMKLKLKTKK
;
A
#
# COMPACT_ATOMS: atom_id res chain seq x y z
N MET A 1 12.45 -4.95 29.19
CA MET A 1 11.39 -5.79 28.56
C MET A 1 11.78 -7.26 28.73
N GLN A 2 10.86 -8.13 29.12
CA GLN A 2 11.08 -9.58 29.16
C GLN A 2 10.14 -10.22 28.12
N LEU A 3 10.72 -10.93 27.15
CA LEU A 3 9.95 -11.66 26.14
C LEU A 3 9.58 -13.04 26.66
N SER A 4 8.32 -13.42 26.53
CA SER A 4 7.89 -14.78 26.83
C SER A 4 8.43 -15.76 25.77
N PRO A 5 8.46 -17.07 26.05
CA PRO A 5 8.83 -18.08 25.06
C PRO A 5 7.94 -18.06 23.80
N SER A 6 6.67 -17.67 23.96
CA SER A 6 5.71 -17.52 22.87
C SER A 6 6.07 -16.35 21.96
N ASP A 7 6.49 -15.23 22.54
CA ASP A 7 6.90 -14.03 21.80
C ASP A 7 8.15 -14.32 20.95
N LYS A 8 9.13 -15.05 21.52
CA LYS A 8 10.34 -15.44 20.79
C LYS A 8 10.03 -16.29 19.57
N LYS A 9 9.17 -17.30 19.71
CA LYS A 9 8.71 -18.13 18.58
C LYS A 9 8.00 -17.32 17.52
N GLN A 10 7.18 -16.35 17.92
CA GLN A 10 6.49 -15.48 16.99
C GLN A 10 7.47 -14.59 16.21
N LEU A 11 8.46 -14.00 16.90
CA LEU A 11 9.50 -13.18 16.28
C LEU A 11 10.34 -13.98 15.30
N GLU A 12 10.75 -15.20 15.68
CA GLU A 12 11.46 -16.14 14.81
C GLU A 12 10.65 -16.48 13.55
N SER A 13 9.36 -16.80 13.69
CA SER A 13 8.49 -17.10 12.53
C SER A 13 8.34 -15.91 11.57
N LYS A 14 8.50 -14.68 12.08
CA LYS A 14 8.43 -13.44 11.31
C LYS A 14 9.81 -12.97 10.82
N GLY A 15 10.90 -13.66 11.18
CA GLY A 15 12.27 -13.27 10.84
C GLY A 15 12.74 -11.98 11.54
N ILE A 16 12.16 -11.64 12.71
CA ILE A 16 12.47 -10.43 13.46
C ILE A 16 13.45 -10.77 14.58
N SER A 17 14.60 -10.08 14.62
CA SER A 17 15.57 -10.25 15.72
C SER A 17 15.17 -9.45 16.96
N GLU A 18 15.69 -9.82 18.14
CA GLU A 18 15.45 -9.04 19.37
C GLU A 18 15.98 -7.60 19.28
N ALA A 19 17.07 -7.38 18.51
CA ALA A 19 17.62 -6.06 18.25
C ALA A 19 16.69 -5.23 17.36
N GLU A 20 16.13 -5.84 16.30
CA GLU A 20 15.13 -5.22 15.42
C GLU A 20 13.89 -4.79 16.23
N LEU A 21 13.40 -5.68 17.10
CA LEU A 21 12.26 -5.41 17.97
C LEU A 21 12.54 -4.24 18.92
N SER A 22 13.72 -4.21 19.53
CA SER A 22 14.11 -3.09 20.40
C SER A 22 14.12 -1.76 19.65
N ASN A 23 14.61 -1.73 18.40
CA ASN A 23 14.61 -0.53 17.56
C ASN A 23 13.19 -0.10 17.17
N GLN A 24 12.31 -1.04 16.86
CA GLN A 24 10.90 -0.76 16.57
C GLN A 24 10.22 -0.14 17.79
N LEU A 25 10.42 -0.71 18.98
CA LEU A 25 9.86 -0.17 20.23
C LEU A 25 10.38 1.23 20.55
N LYS A 26 11.68 1.46 20.38
CA LYS A 26 12.26 2.82 20.51
C LYS A 26 11.63 3.82 19.56
N THR A 27 11.25 3.40 18.36
CA THR A 27 10.55 4.27 17.40
C THR A 27 9.16 4.66 17.93
N PHE A 28 8.46 3.77 18.63
CA PHE A 28 7.20 4.11 19.29
C PHE A 28 7.39 5.03 20.50
N GLU A 29 8.47 4.86 21.27
CA GLU A 29 8.79 5.71 22.43
C GLU A 29 9.19 7.14 22.01
N ILE A 30 10.07 7.25 21.00
CA ILE A 30 10.59 8.54 20.49
C ILE A 30 9.56 9.24 19.60
N GLY A 31 8.62 8.48 19.04
CA GLY A 31 7.68 8.92 18.02
C GLY A 31 8.18 8.64 16.61
N ILE A 32 7.23 8.48 15.70
CA ILE A 32 7.53 8.23 14.28
C ILE A 32 8.21 9.47 13.71
N PRO A 33 9.42 9.36 13.14
CA PRO A 33 10.12 10.52 12.60
C PRO A 33 9.33 11.16 11.46
N PHE A 34 9.45 12.48 11.33
CA PHE A 34 8.82 13.20 10.23
C PHE A 34 9.36 12.70 8.89
N VAL A 35 8.44 12.34 7.99
CA VAL A 35 8.80 11.97 6.62
C VAL A 35 9.13 13.25 5.85
N LYS A 36 10.32 13.32 5.27
CA LYS A 36 10.67 14.39 4.32
C LYS A 36 9.95 14.13 3.01
N ILE A 37 8.98 14.97 2.67
CA ILE A 37 8.33 14.95 1.37
C ILE A 37 9.35 15.41 0.32
N LEU A 38 9.69 14.52 -0.62
CA LEU A 38 10.67 14.80 -1.67
C LEU A 38 10.01 15.43 -2.90
N ASP A 39 8.97 14.79 -3.42
CA ASP A 39 8.23 15.20 -4.62
C ASP A 39 6.89 14.43 -4.65
N TYR A 40 5.96 14.83 -5.54
CA TYR A 40 4.76 14.03 -5.81
C TYR A 40 5.11 12.81 -6.66
N ALA A 41 4.34 11.73 -6.51
CA ALA A 41 4.55 10.51 -7.26
C ALA A 41 4.20 10.73 -8.75
N GLN A 42 5.15 10.48 -9.65
CA GLN A 42 4.99 10.59 -11.10
C GLN A 42 5.69 9.42 -11.81
N LEU A 43 5.50 9.29 -13.12
CA LEU A 43 6.15 8.24 -13.90
C LEU A 43 7.68 8.34 -13.75
N GLY A 44 8.30 7.25 -13.29
CA GLY A 44 9.74 7.20 -13.01
C GLY A 44 10.14 7.81 -11.66
N LYS A 45 9.23 8.46 -10.93
CA LYS A 45 9.43 8.93 -9.54
C LYS A 45 8.33 8.40 -8.63
N GLY A 46 8.46 7.16 -8.20
CA GLY A 46 7.49 6.49 -7.33
C GLY A 46 6.34 5.78 -8.05
N ILE A 47 6.04 6.13 -9.32
CA ILE A 47 5.11 5.36 -10.17
C ILE A 47 5.89 4.66 -11.28
N LYS A 48 5.85 3.32 -11.30
CA LYS A 48 6.46 2.52 -12.38
C LYS A 48 5.47 2.32 -13.52
N LYS A 49 5.87 2.62 -14.76
CA LYS A 49 5.13 2.23 -15.96
C LYS A 49 5.49 0.79 -16.33
N LEU A 50 4.48 -0.06 -16.49
CA LEU A 50 4.68 -1.44 -16.93
C LEU A 50 4.89 -1.49 -18.45
N SER A 51 5.90 -2.25 -18.89
CA SER A 51 6.06 -2.61 -20.31
C SER A 51 4.97 -3.60 -20.74
N ASP A 52 4.89 -3.90 -22.04
CA ASP A 52 3.91 -4.86 -22.53
C ASP A 52 4.27 -6.29 -22.10
N GLU A 53 5.56 -6.58 -21.94
CA GLU A 53 6.07 -7.83 -21.37
C GLU A 53 5.70 -7.95 -19.90
N ASP A 54 5.92 -6.90 -19.10
CA ASP A 54 5.53 -6.85 -17.69
C ASP A 54 4.03 -7.11 -17.54
N LYS A 55 3.19 -6.44 -18.34
CA LYS A 55 1.74 -6.64 -18.32
C LYS A 55 1.37 -8.08 -18.64
N LYS A 56 1.97 -8.67 -19.68
CA LYS A 56 1.72 -10.06 -20.07
C LYS A 56 2.13 -11.02 -18.95
N HIS A 57 3.29 -10.78 -18.34
CA HIS A 57 3.79 -11.56 -17.21
C HIS A 57 2.82 -11.51 -16.03
N TYR A 58 2.47 -10.32 -15.53
CA TYR A 58 1.57 -10.19 -14.37
C TYR A 58 0.17 -10.72 -14.64
N LYS A 59 -0.35 -10.54 -15.86
CA LYS A 59 -1.63 -11.14 -16.26
C LYS A 59 -1.58 -12.67 -16.17
N ASN A 60 -0.55 -13.29 -16.74
CA ASN A 60 -0.39 -14.74 -16.69
C ASN A 60 -0.20 -15.24 -15.24
N THR A 61 0.58 -14.55 -14.43
CA THR A 61 0.77 -14.88 -13.00
C THR A 61 -0.55 -14.82 -12.24
N TYR A 62 -1.40 -13.83 -12.53
CA TYR A 62 -2.71 -13.73 -11.92
C TYR A 62 -3.65 -14.87 -12.36
N GLU A 63 -3.73 -15.15 -13.67
CA GLU A 63 -4.61 -16.19 -14.23
C GLU A 63 -4.21 -17.62 -13.84
N THR A 64 -2.92 -17.86 -13.63
CA THR A 64 -2.39 -19.19 -13.24
C THR A 64 -2.37 -19.41 -11.73
N SER A 65 -2.69 -18.38 -10.94
CA SER A 65 -2.70 -18.47 -9.49
C SER A 65 -3.87 -19.31 -8.99
N GLN A 66 -3.60 -20.19 -8.02
CA GLN A 66 -4.63 -20.98 -7.32
C GLN A 66 -5.13 -20.29 -6.04
N VAL A 67 -4.76 -19.03 -5.82
CA VAL A 67 -5.18 -18.29 -4.62
C VAL A 67 -6.62 -17.81 -4.75
N GLU A 68 -7.34 -17.78 -3.63
CA GLU A 68 -8.66 -17.18 -3.57
C GLU A 68 -8.57 -15.66 -3.74
N VAL A 69 -9.24 -15.13 -4.76
CA VAL A 69 -9.30 -13.69 -5.01
C VAL A 69 -10.31 -13.06 -4.07
N VAL A 70 -9.82 -12.40 -3.03
CA VAL A 70 -10.66 -11.63 -2.09
C VAL A 70 -10.71 -10.16 -2.48
N LYS A 71 -11.90 -9.56 -2.43
CA LYS A 71 -12.08 -8.12 -2.61
C LYS A 71 -11.61 -7.40 -1.35
N PHE A 72 -10.37 -6.96 -1.34
CA PHE A 72 -9.84 -6.14 -0.25
C PHE A 72 -10.29 -4.69 -0.41
N ILE A 73 -11.19 -4.23 0.46
CA ILE A 73 -11.53 -2.81 0.61
C ILE A 73 -10.75 -2.31 1.82
N PRO A 74 -9.77 -1.39 1.65
CA PRO A 74 -9.01 -0.87 2.79
C PRO A 74 -9.93 -0.13 3.75
N ALA A 75 -9.74 -0.36 5.05
CA ALA A 75 -10.54 0.25 6.13
C ALA A 75 -10.45 1.79 6.17
N SER A 76 -9.54 2.40 5.42
CA SER A 76 -9.47 3.86 5.32
C SER A 76 -10.67 4.47 4.62
N GLY A 77 -11.51 3.70 3.91
CA GLY A 77 -12.77 4.17 3.31
C GLY A 77 -12.64 5.38 2.36
N ALA A 78 -11.41 5.81 2.09
CA ALA A 78 -11.09 7.09 1.47
C ALA A 78 -11.29 7.03 -0.05
N ASP A 79 -11.34 5.84 -0.65
CA ASP A 79 -11.24 5.71 -2.11
C ASP A 79 -12.53 6.07 -2.84
N GLN A 80 -13.70 5.91 -2.21
CA GLN A 80 -14.96 6.39 -2.81
C GLN A 80 -15.26 7.85 -2.46
N GLU A 81 -14.97 8.30 -1.23
CA GLU A 81 -15.25 9.68 -0.83
C GLU A 81 -14.17 10.69 -1.26
N CYS A 82 -12.87 10.35 -1.20
CA CYS A 82 -11.81 11.26 -1.66
C CYS A 82 -11.87 11.50 -3.18
N PHE A 83 -12.37 10.55 -3.96
CA PHE A 83 -12.52 10.70 -5.40
C PHE A 83 -13.94 11.09 -5.84
N ALA A 84 -14.92 11.12 -4.93
CA ALA A 84 -16.29 11.53 -5.25
C ALA A 84 -16.34 12.91 -5.92
N PHE A 85 -15.55 13.87 -5.42
CA PHE A 85 -15.45 15.20 -6.03
C PHE A 85 -14.89 15.13 -7.45
N CYS A 86 -13.78 14.44 -7.67
CA CYS A 86 -13.15 14.30 -8.98
C CYS A 86 -14.07 13.61 -9.99
N ILE A 87 -14.74 12.54 -9.57
CA ILE A 87 -15.69 11.79 -10.40
C ILE A 87 -16.91 12.68 -10.75
N ASN A 88 -17.49 13.36 -9.77
CA ASN A 88 -18.62 14.27 -9.98
C ASN A 88 -18.25 15.46 -10.87
N PHE A 89 -17.05 16.02 -10.69
CA PHE A 89 -16.51 17.08 -11.55
C PHE A 89 -16.38 16.62 -13.00
N LEU A 90 -15.80 15.45 -13.25
CA LEU A 90 -15.69 14.87 -14.60
C LEU A 90 -17.06 14.60 -15.23
N MET A 91 -18.04 14.10 -14.47
CA MET A 91 -19.40 13.91 -14.95
C MET A 91 -20.05 15.24 -15.36
N LYS A 92 -19.93 16.29 -14.52
CA LYS A 92 -20.45 17.63 -14.81
C LYS A 92 -19.82 18.26 -16.06
N LEU A 93 -18.52 18.03 -16.30
CA LEU A 93 -17.85 18.50 -17.52
C LEU A 93 -18.39 17.81 -18.78
N LYS A 94 -18.58 16.48 -18.75
CA LYS A 94 -19.15 15.73 -19.88
C LYS A 94 -20.58 16.15 -20.23
N LEU A 95 -21.34 16.67 -19.28
CA LEU A 95 -22.69 17.20 -19.50
C LEU A 95 -22.70 18.58 -20.17
N LYS A 96 -21.62 19.38 -20.04
CA LYS A 96 -21.51 20.72 -20.67
C LYS A 96 -21.05 20.68 -22.13
N THR A 97 -20.39 19.60 -22.56
CA THR A 97 -19.91 19.42 -23.94
C THR A 97 -20.94 18.80 -24.89
N LYS A 98 -22.18 18.57 -24.44
CA LYS A 98 -23.33 18.17 -25.28
C LYS A 98 -24.31 19.33 -25.49
N LYS A 99 -23.81 20.45 -26.04
CA LYS A 99 -24.62 21.49 -26.68
C LYS A 99 -23.97 21.87 -27.99
#